data_AF-A0A6A4VKU1-F1
#
_entry.id   AF-A0A6A4VKU1-F1
#
_cell.length_a   1.000
_cell.length_b   1.000
_cell.length_c   1.000
_cell.angle_alpha   90.00
_cell.angle_beta   90.00
_cell.angle_gamma   90.00
#
_symmetry.space_group_name_H-M   'P 1'
#
loop_
_entity.id
_entity.type
_entity.pdbx_description
1 polymer ?
#
loop_
_entity_poly.entity_id
_entity_poly.type
_entity_poly.pdbx_seq_one_letter_code
_entity_poly.pdbx_strand_id
1 'polypeptide(L)'
;MSKQELFGVRVSASRTSKALCVITAGVAFVLGTVLGVLIPLYVLPPLSSTAEVRPGPQTVVQDYASARDNALETLTPRPSPVPPRAVMPSMDEVHVIDVSSVTPGVIESEETLSPPLSADEVRAEMEIEVVELEQFATTTTEKEMTTTTTTTTTTTTMATTASPAPSSSLTDGIFWNNAVEDSLPPGFNDEAVAAWHEFCQHSAFIKVEEGCGRMQNRLLTFENGTQSCCRYRQNFDQIQGEIFSFLLSRELGIRNLPPTSMLLVEPAEWQWSAVRAQLNLAQWAEQRPVVLTKFQEHLEQAYIPEPLRTTERRLHPTDLDLAGLKLHEHRQQVHELAQWSDLIVFDYLTANLDRIVNNLYNQQWNPSMMDAPAHNLARDPATGLLIFLDNESGLLHGYRLLDKYETYHRTMLDALCVFRRQTVHKIPATARRRQHR
;
A
#
# COMPACT_ATOMS: atom_id res chain seq x y z
N MET A 1 -47.71 -31.79 27.16
CA MET A 1 -48.40 -30.54 26.71
C MET A 1 -47.52 -29.98 25.61
N SER A 2 -47.82 -30.14 24.32
CA SER A 2 -49.00 -29.66 23.58
C SER A 2 -49.19 -28.15 23.67
N LYS A 3 -48.67 -27.43 22.66
CA LYS A 3 -49.46 -26.58 21.77
C LYS A 3 -48.73 -26.44 20.43
N GLN A 4 -49.50 -26.45 19.35
CA GLN A 4 -49.07 -26.50 17.96
C GLN A 4 -49.87 -25.44 17.19
N GLU A 5 -49.46 -25.16 15.94
CA GLU A 5 -50.27 -24.52 14.87
C GLU A 5 -50.49 -23.00 14.93
N LEU A 6 -49.74 -22.30 14.08
CA LEU A 6 -50.32 -21.36 13.12
C LEU A 6 -49.52 -21.44 11.80
N PHE A 7 -50.21 -21.34 10.65
CA PHE A 7 -49.68 -21.49 9.28
C PHE A 7 -49.16 -22.88 8.88
N GLY A 8 -50.07 -23.86 8.87
CA GLY A 8 -49.83 -25.15 8.22
C GLY A 8 -49.97 -25.09 6.70
N VAL A 9 -48.86 -25.00 5.98
CA VAL A 9 -48.73 -25.47 4.58
C VAL A 9 -47.40 -26.20 4.42
N ARG A 10 -47.40 -27.54 4.57
CA ARG A 10 -46.25 -28.37 4.18
C ARG A 10 -46.36 -28.71 2.69
N VAL A 11 -45.73 -27.90 1.84
CA VAL A 11 -45.50 -28.29 0.44
C VAL A 11 -44.36 -29.32 0.42
N SER A 12 -44.66 -30.60 0.21
CA SER A 12 -43.62 -31.53 -0.20
C SER A 12 -43.19 -31.18 -1.61
N ALA A 13 -41.88 -30.99 -1.83
CA ALA A 13 -41.35 -30.74 -3.16
C ALA A 13 -41.51 -32.01 -4.03
N SER A 14 -42.65 -32.09 -4.73
CA SER A 14 -42.89 -33.13 -5.72
C SER A 14 -41.83 -33.07 -6.82
N ARG A 15 -41.54 -34.20 -7.46
CA ARG A 15 -40.50 -34.28 -8.51
C ARG A 15 -40.72 -33.26 -9.66
N THR A 16 -41.95 -32.79 -9.85
CA THR A 16 -42.30 -31.75 -10.83
C THR A 16 -41.77 -30.36 -10.48
N SER A 17 -41.60 -29.97 -9.20
CA SER A 17 -41.04 -28.65 -8.88
C SER A 17 -39.55 -28.55 -9.21
N LYS A 18 -38.78 -29.62 -8.96
CA LYS A 18 -37.36 -29.72 -9.35
C LYS A 18 -37.20 -29.71 -10.87
N ALA A 19 -38.04 -30.46 -11.60
CA ALA A 19 -38.05 -30.43 -13.05
C ALA A 19 -38.36 -29.03 -13.60
N LEU A 20 -39.33 -28.32 -13.02
CA LEU A 20 -39.67 -26.96 -13.43
C LEU A 20 -38.51 -25.98 -13.22
N CYS A 21 -37.84 -26.01 -12.06
CA CYS A 21 -36.66 -25.17 -11.80
C CYS A 21 -35.52 -25.41 -12.82
N VAL A 22 -35.23 -26.68 -13.14
CA VAL A 22 -34.19 -27.02 -14.14
C VAL A 22 -34.59 -26.53 -15.54
N ILE A 23 -35.86 -26.64 -15.92
CA ILE A 23 -36.37 -26.12 -17.20
C ILE A 23 -36.26 -24.59 -17.24
N THR A 24 -36.66 -23.87 -16.19
CA THR A 24 -36.56 -22.40 -16.16
C THR A 24 -35.10 -21.93 -16.17
N ALA A 25 -34.19 -22.62 -15.47
CA ALA A 25 -32.76 -22.30 -15.52
C ALA A 25 -32.18 -22.53 -16.93
N GLY A 26 -32.53 -23.64 -17.59
CA GLY A 26 -32.10 -23.91 -18.96
C GLY A 26 -32.64 -22.88 -19.98
N VAL A 27 -33.89 -22.46 -19.84
CA VAL A 27 -34.48 -21.41 -20.71
C VAL A 27 -33.80 -20.06 -20.48
N ALA A 28 -33.52 -19.69 -19.22
CA ALA A 28 -32.81 -18.45 -18.89
C ALA A 28 -31.38 -18.45 -19.46
N PHE A 29 -30.64 -19.56 -19.32
CA PHE A 29 -29.30 -19.71 -19.88
C PHE A 29 -29.28 -19.56 -21.41
N VAL A 30 -30.16 -20.28 -22.12
CA VAL A 30 -30.25 -20.20 -23.59
C VAL A 30 -30.61 -18.78 -24.06
N LEU A 31 -31.53 -18.09 -23.38
CA LEU A 31 -31.84 -16.69 -23.67
C LEU A 31 -30.64 -15.78 -23.42
N GLY A 32 -29.91 -15.97 -22.32
CA GLY A 32 -28.68 -15.24 -22.00
C GLY A 32 -27.61 -15.40 -23.09
N THR A 33 -27.33 -16.64 -23.53
CA THR A 33 -26.35 -16.89 -24.60
C THR A 33 -26.77 -16.28 -25.94
N VAL A 34 -28.04 -16.39 -26.32
CA VAL A 34 -28.53 -15.82 -27.60
C VAL A 34 -28.45 -14.30 -27.58
N LEU A 35 -28.93 -13.65 -26.52
CA LEU A 35 -29.00 -12.19 -26.43
C LEU A 35 -27.63 -11.55 -26.14
N GLY A 36 -26.83 -12.15 -25.26
CA GLY A 36 -25.56 -11.61 -24.78
C GLY A 36 -24.35 -11.94 -25.64
N VAL A 37 -24.37 -13.06 -26.39
CA VAL A 37 -23.21 -13.52 -27.17
C VAL A 37 -23.50 -13.54 -28.67
N LEU A 38 -24.58 -14.21 -29.10
CA LEU A 38 -24.84 -14.38 -30.53
C LEU A 38 -25.32 -13.09 -31.22
N ILE A 39 -26.20 -12.29 -30.60
CA ILE A 39 -26.64 -11.03 -31.21
C ILE A 39 -25.48 -10.05 -31.41
N PRO A 40 -24.60 -9.77 -30.43
CA PRO A 40 -23.42 -8.93 -30.66
C PRO A 40 -22.49 -9.44 -31.76
N LEU A 41 -22.26 -10.76 -31.87
CA LEU A 41 -21.38 -11.34 -32.88
C LEU A 41 -21.93 -11.29 -34.32
N TYR A 42 -23.26 -11.31 -34.50
CA TYR A 42 -23.89 -11.43 -35.83
C TYR A 42 -24.64 -10.17 -36.30
N VAL A 43 -25.02 -9.27 -35.38
CA VAL A 43 -25.82 -8.06 -35.71
C VAL A 43 -25.00 -6.79 -35.64
N LEU A 44 -23.95 -6.73 -34.80
CA LEU A 44 -23.05 -5.59 -34.76
C LEU A 44 -21.91 -5.83 -35.78
N PRO A 45 -21.65 -4.91 -36.73
CA PRO A 45 -20.53 -5.05 -37.63
C PRO A 45 -19.21 -4.98 -36.84
N PRO A 46 -18.18 -5.75 -37.23
CA PRO A 46 -16.88 -5.70 -36.57
C PRO A 46 -16.33 -4.27 -36.63
N LEU A 47 -15.88 -3.76 -35.49
CA LEU A 47 -15.24 -2.45 -35.37
C LEU A 47 -13.84 -2.51 -36.01
N SER A 48 -13.80 -2.35 -37.34
CA SER A 48 -12.57 -2.21 -38.11
C SER A 48 -11.81 -0.95 -37.70
N SER A 49 -10.85 -1.10 -36.78
CA SER A 49 -9.89 -0.07 -36.45
C SER A 49 -8.90 0.13 -37.61
N THR A 50 -9.23 1.03 -38.52
CA THR A 50 -8.29 1.59 -39.50
C THR A 50 -8.09 3.07 -39.21
N ALA A 51 -7.25 3.37 -38.23
CA ALA A 51 -6.80 4.73 -37.96
C ALA A 51 -5.80 5.18 -39.03
N GLU A 52 -6.26 5.91 -40.05
CA GLU A 52 -5.38 6.59 -40.99
C GLU A 52 -4.60 7.71 -40.28
N VAL A 53 -3.27 7.55 -40.22
CA VAL A 53 -2.36 8.60 -39.73
C VAL A 53 -2.30 9.73 -40.77
N ARG A 54 -2.93 10.87 -40.46
CA ARG A 54 -2.73 12.12 -41.23
C ARG A 54 -1.46 12.84 -40.76
N PRO A 55 -0.54 13.22 -41.65
CA PRO A 55 0.60 14.07 -41.29
C PRO A 55 0.13 15.52 -41.03
N GLY A 56 0.65 16.14 -39.97
CA GLY A 56 0.37 17.53 -39.61
C GLY A 56 1.04 18.55 -40.55
N PRO A 57 0.50 19.77 -40.65
CA PRO A 57 1.03 20.80 -41.56
C PRO A 57 2.35 21.40 -41.06
N GLN A 58 3.28 21.61 -41.98
CA GLN A 58 4.57 22.24 -41.71
C GLN A 58 4.41 23.76 -41.51
N THR A 59 5.00 24.30 -40.45
CA THR A 59 5.10 25.75 -40.22
C THR A 59 6.13 26.36 -41.15
N VAL A 60 5.66 27.20 -42.09
CA VAL A 60 6.53 27.97 -42.99
C VAL A 60 7.13 29.16 -42.24
N VAL A 61 8.46 29.23 -42.21
CA VAL A 61 9.21 30.44 -41.82
C VAL A 61 9.09 31.46 -42.95
N GLN A 62 8.71 32.70 -42.64
CA GLN A 62 8.65 33.77 -43.63
C GLN A 62 9.21 35.09 -43.08
N ASP A 63 10.33 35.52 -43.67
CA ASP A 63 10.96 36.81 -43.43
C ASP A 63 10.04 37.97 -43.80
N TYR A 64 10.03 39.01 -42.95
CA TYR A 64 9.60 40.34 -43.35
C TYR A 64 10.52 41.42 -42.79
N ALA A 65 11.29 42.04 -43.68
CA ALA A 65 12.04 43.26 -43.42
C ALA A 65 11.67 44.35 -44.45
N SER A 66 11.74 45.61 -44.02
CA SER A 66 11.72 46.85 -44.82
C SER A 66 10.38 47.43 -45.31
N ALA A 67 9.83 48.39 -44.54
CA ALA A 67 9.49 49.78 -44.93
C ALA A 67 8.98 50.52 -43.66
N ARG A 68 9.56 51.62 -43.16
CA ARG A 68 9.56 53.03 -43.65
C ARG A 68 8.14 53.61 -43.78
N ASP A 69 7.78 54.78 -43.24
CA ASP A 69 8.53 55.87 -42.55
C ASP A 69 7.56 56.71 -41.63
N ASN A 70 8.12 57.65 -40.86
CA ASN A 70 7.53 58.88 -40.26
C ASN A 70 6.80 58.88 -38.89
N ALA A 71 7.45 59.56 -37.92
CA ALA A 71 6.95 60.50 -36.88
C ALA A 71 7.75 60.34 -35.56
N LEU A 72 8.94 60.93 -35.39
CA LEU A 72 9.26 62.33 -35.04
C LEU A 72 9.04 62.71 -33.55
N GLU A 73 10.15 63.10 -32.90
CA GLU A 73 10.31 63.90 -31.66
C GLU A 73 9.75 63.43 -30.31
N THR A 74 10.66 63.04 -29.38
CA THR A 74 11.13 63.97 -28.32
C THR A 74 12.39 63.49 -27.56
N LEU A 75 13.11 64.46 -26.96
CA LEU A 75 14.41 64.37 -26.25
C LEU A 75 14.16 64.32 -24.71
N THR A 76 15.03 63.95 -23.74
CA THR A 76 16.46 63.54 -23.58
C THR A 76 16.66 63.10 -22.10
N PRO A 77 17.85 62.73 -21.55
CA PRO A 77 19.10 62.14 -22.08
C PRO A 77 19.63 60.92 -21.25
N ARG A 78 20.77 60.34 -21.68
CA ARG A 78 21.51 59.24 -21.01
C ARG A 78 22.48 59.76 -19.93
N PRO A 79 22.92 58.90 -18.98
CA PRO A 79 24.36 58.82 -18.67
C PRO A 79 24.95 57.41 -18.87
N SER A 80 26.28 57.36 -19.03
CA SER A 80 27.08 56.22 -19.51
C SER A 80 27.75 55.41 -18.36
N PRO A 81 28.37 54.23 -18.64
CA PRO A 81 28.56 53.17 -17.65
C PRO A 81 29.92 53.15 -16.93
N VAL A 82 30.02 52.28 -15.92
CA VAL A 82 31.26 51.93 -15.19
C VAL A 82 31.58 50.44 -15.41
N PRO A 83 32.84 50.05 -15.71
CA PRO A 83 33.23 48.65 -15.92
C PRO A 83 33.79 47.99 -14.64
N PRO A 84 33.97 46.66 -14.66
CA PRO A 84 35.13 46.06 -14.02
C PRO A 84 35.99 45.18 -14.96
N ARG A 85 37.16 44.84 -14.44
CA ARG A 85 38.39 44.43 -15.13
C ARG A 85 38.59 42.91 -15.05
N ALA A 86 39.22 42.33 -16.07
CA ALA A 86 39.49 40.88 -16.15
C ALA A 86 40.71 40.43 -15.32
N VAL A 87 40.65 39.18 -14.82
CA VAL A 87 41.80 38.35 -14.41
C VAL A 87 41.51 36.88 -14.74
N MET A 88 42.44 36.22 -15.45
CA MET A 88 42.60 34.76 -15.64
C MET A 88 43.87 34.31 -14.84
N PRO A 89 44.32 33.02 -14.76
CA PRO A 89 43.97 31.85 -15.58
C PRO A 89 43.93 30.45 -14.89
N SER A 90 43.56 29.43 -15.69
CA SER A 90 43.98 28.00 -15.63
C SER A 90 43.59 27.16 -14.39
N MET A 91 43.54 25.82 -14.41
CA MET A 91 43.63 24.84 -15.52
C MET A 91 42.19 24.29 -15.78
N ASP A 92 41.84 23.09 -16.27
CA ASP A 92 42.57 21.88 -16.70
C ASP A 92 41.73 21.06 -17.73
N GLU A 93 42.26 19.97 -18.29
CA GLU A 93 41.54 19.11 -19.27
C GLU A 93 40.58 18.09 -18.63
N VAL A 94 39.41 17.85 -19.27
CA VAL A 94 38.53 16.70 -18.97
C VAL A 94 38.32 15.89 -20.25
N HIS A 95 38.68 14.61 -20.20
CA HIS A 95 38.46 13.67 -21.29
C HIS A 95 36.97 13.45 -21.57
N VAL A 96 36.57 13.63 -22.83
CA VAL A 96 35.28 13.19 -23.35
C VAL A 96 35.33 11.68 -23.60
N ILE A 97 34.41 10.93 -22.99
CA ILE A 97 34.02 9.59 -23.45
C ILE A 97 32.54 9.66 -23.83
N ASP A 98 32.27 9.47 -25.12
CA ASP A 98 30.94 9.33 -25.68
C ASP A 98 30.46 7.89 -25.48
N VAL A 99 29.35 7.72 -24.76
CA VAL A 99 28.53 6.51 -24.83
C VAL A 99 27.07 6.93 -24.95
N SER A 100 26.67 7.18 -26.19
CA SER A 100 25.28 7.21 -26.62
C SER A 100 24.64 5.80 -26.54
N SER A 101 23.30 5.76 -26.47
CA SER A 101 22.41 4.58 -26.49
C SER A 101 22.12 3.82 -25.17
N VAL A 102 21.16 4.33 -24.38
CA VAL A 102 20.05 3.51 -23.82
C VAL A 102 18.76 4.36 -23.81
N THR A 103 17.71 3.87 -24.46
CA THR A 103 16.34 4.44 -24.37
C THR A 103 15.57 3.82 -23.19
N PRO A 104 14.87 4.61 -22.35
CA PRO A 104 13.93 4.04 -21.39
C PRO A 104 12.70 3.50 -22.12
N GLY A 105 12.40 2.21 -21.96
CA GLY A 105 11.16 1.61 -22.46
C GLY A 105 10.01 1.95 -21.53
N VAL A 106 8.98 2.62 -22.05
CA VAL A 106 7.67 2.73 -21.41
C VAL A 106 6.96 1.38 -21.58
N ILE A 107 6.58 0.74 -20.47
CA ILE A 107 5.71 -0.44 -20.49
C ILE A 107 4.33 0.01 -20.01
N GLU A 108 3.49 0.42 -20.96
CA GLU A 108 2.05 0.46 -20.78
C GLU A 108 1.51 -0.97 -20.97
N SER A 109 0.93 -1.54 -19.92
CA SER A 109 0.15 -2.77 -20.03
C SER A 109 -1.32 -2.41 -20.23
N GLU A 110 -1.78 -2.38 -21.49
CA GLU A 110 -3.21 -2.39 -21.80
C GLU A 110 -3.82 -3.72 -21.31
N GLU A 111 -4.75 -3.65 -20.35
CA GLU A 111 -5.62 -4.77 -20.01
C GLU A 111 -7.00 -4.52 -20.61
N THR A 112 -7.48 -5.45 -21.43
CA THR A 112 -8.62 -5.26 -22.31
C THR A 112 -9.96 -5.44 -21.59
N LEU A 113 -10.89 -4.51 -21.84
CA LEU A 113 -12.24 -4.54 -21.25
C LEU A 113 -12.98 -5.85 -21.56
N SER A 114 -13.41 -6.54 -20.50
CA SER A 114 -14.54 -7.46 -20.54
C SER A 114 -15.81 -6.77 -19.99
N PRO A 115 -17.02 -7.05 -20.54
CA PRO A 115 -18.26 -6.45 -20.04
C PRO A 115 -18.64 -7.01 -18.65
N PRO A 116 -19.46 -6.27 -17.87
CA PRO A 116 -19.74 -6.64 -16.48
C PRO A 116 -20.59 -7.91 -16.37
N LEU A 117 -20.10 -8.87 -15.57
CA LEU A 117 -20.79 -10.10 -15.22
C LEU A 117 -22.02 -9.84 -14.31
N SER A 118 -22.98 -10.76 -14.37
CA SER A 118 -24.23 -10.65 -13.62
C SER A 118 -24.09 -11.08 -12.15
N ALA A 119 -25.02 -10.64 -11.30
CA ALA A 119 -24.98 -10.90 -9.86
C ALA A 119 -25.05 -12.39 -9.47
N ASP A 120 -25.51 -13.26 -10.38
CA ASP A 120 -25.54 -14.72 -10.17
C ASP A 120 -24.21 -15.40 -10.56
N GLU A 121 -23.39 -14.79 -11.43
CA GLU A 121 -22.05 -15.31 -11.78
C GLU A 121 -21.02 -15.02 -10.68
N VAL A 122 -21.12 -13.87 -10.01
CA VAL A 122 -20.32 -13.53 -8.82
C VAL A 122 -20.52 -14.55 -7.68
N ARG A 123 -21.66 -15.24 -7.65
CA ARG A 123 -21.95 -16.31 -6.69
C ARG A 123 -21.35 -17.66 -7.11
N ALA A 124 -21.19 -17.90 -8.41
CA ALA A 124 -20.66 -19.16 -8.94
C ALA A 124 -19.14 -19.26 -8.79
N GLU A 125 -18.38 -18.18 -9.02
CA GLU A 125 -16.93 -18.19 -8.78
C GLU A 125 -16.58 -18.43 -7.30
N MET A 126 -17.48 -18.03 -6.39
CA MET A 126 -17.33 -18.26 -4.94
C MET A 126 -17.56 -19.70 -4.49
N GLU A 127 -18.16 -20.57 -5.32
CA GLU A 127 -18.39 -22.00 -5.00
C GLU A 127 -17.46 -22.94 -5.77
N ILE A 128 -16.73 -22.46 -6.81
CA ILE A 128 -15.85 -23.30 -7.64
C ILE A 128 -14.49 -23.59 -6.98
N GLU A 129 -13.95 -22.72 -6.12
CA GLU A 129 -12.70 -22.99 -5.38
C GLU A 129 -12.83 -24.04 -4.24
N VAL A 130 -14.05 -24.48 -3.89
CA VAL A 130 -14.31 -25.24 -2.65
C VAL A 130 -14.43 -26.76 -2.86
N VAL A 131 -14.50 -27.25 -4.11
CA VAL A 131 -14.93 -28.63 -4.40
C VAL A 131 -13.77 -29.62 -4.67
N GLU A 132 -12.53 -29.16 -4.88
CA GLU A 132 -11.43 -30.03 -5.37
C GLU A 132 -10.38 -30.47 -4.32
N LEU A 133 -10.72 -30.47 -3.01
CA LEU A 133 -9.77 -30.84 -1.93
C LEU A 133 -10.29 -31.83 -0.86
N GLU A 134 -11.40 -32.55 -1.09
CA GLU A 134 -11.84 -33.65 -0.19
C GLU A 134 -11.22 -35.03 -0.51
N GLN A 135 -10.08 -35.08 -1.22
CA GLN A 135 -9.34 -36.34 -1.42
C GLN A 135 -7.85 -36.15 -1.10
N PHE A 136 -7.27 -37.13 -0.40
CA PHE A 136 -5.90 -37.18 0.16
C PHE A 136 -5.63 -36.45 1.48
N ALA A 137 -6.26 -36.95 2.56
CA ALA A 137 -5.74 -36.82 3.92
C ALA A 137 -5.90 -38.13 4.72
N THR A 138 -4.97 -39.08 4.55
CA THR A 138 -4.82 -40.26 5.43
C THR A 138 -3.37 -40.71 5.53
N THR A 139 -2.95 -41.11 6.74
CA THR A 139 -1.60 -41.59 7.13
C THR A 139 -0.50 -40.50 7.04
N THR A 140 0.34 -40.28 8.05
CA THR A 140 1.07 -41.30 8.83
C THR A 140 1.38 -40.90 10.28
N THR A 141 1.57 -41.95 11.09
CA THR A 141 1.71 -42.06 12.54
C THR A 141 2.92 -41.38 13.20
N GLU A 142 2.78 -41.21 14.52
CA GLU A 142 3.76 -40.80 15.53
C GLU A 142 5.09 -41.58 15.51
N LYS A 143 6.16 -40.94 16.02
CA LYS A 143 7.15 -41.66 16.83
C LYS A 143 7.84 -40.79 17.89
N GLU A 144 7.57 -41.13 19.13
CA GLU A 144 8.24 -40.68 20.35
C GLU A 144 9.67 -41.26 20.45
N MET A 145 10.65 -40.51 20.94
CA MET A 145 11.89 -41.09 21.50
C MET A 145 12.51 -40.23 22.60
N THR A 146 13.07 -40.93 23.59
CA THR A 146 13.28 -40.46 24.96
C THR A 146 14.68 -39.88 25.24
N THR A 147 14.69 -38.88 26.13
CA THR A 147 15.74 -38.40 27.05
C THR A 147 17.06 -39.18 27.14
N THR A 148 18.19 -38.46 27.16
CA THR A 148 19.32 -38.80 28.04
C THR A 148 19.97 -37.53 28.59
N THR A 149 20.00 -37.40 29.92
CA THR A 149 20.63 -36.31 30.65
C THR A 149 22.06 -36.70 31.03
N THR A 150 23.02 -35.79 30.84
CA THR A 150 24.38 -35.94 31.42
C THR A 150 24.80 -34.63 32.07
N THR A 151 25.05 -34.68 33.37
CA THR A 151 25.48 -33.54 34.19
C THR A 151 26.98 -33.65 34.48
N THR A 152 27.75 -32.62 34.14
CA THR A 152 29.13 -32.47 34.62
C THR A 152 29.35 -31.06 35.12
N THR A 153 29.70 -30.93 36.41
CA THR A 153 29.98 -29.66 37.08
C THR A 153 31.49 -29.47 37.23
N THR A 154 32.03 -28.35 36.77
CA THR A 154 33.35 -27.88 37.21
C THR A 154 33.36 -26.38 37.42
N THR A 155 33.58 -25.98 38.68
CA THR A 155 33.74 -24.59 39.12
C THR A 155 35.15 -24.10 38.84
N THR A 156 35.35 -22.86 38.36
CA THR A 156 36.52 -22.02 38.71
C THR A 156 36.20 -20.54 38.51
N THR A 157 36.49 -19.75 39.54
CA THR A 157 36.34 -18.31 39.64
C THR A 157 37.48 -17.57 38.93
N MET A 158 37.18 -16.49 38.19
CA MET A 158 37.99 -15.25 38.24
C MET A 158 37.10 -14.05 37.90
N ALA A 159 37.16 -13.02 38.76
CA ALA A 159 36.54 -11.74 38.51
C ALA A 159 37.52 -10.84 37.75
N THR A 160 37.16 -10.44 36.53
CA THR A 160 37.88 -9.42 35.78
C THR A 160 36.95 -8.25 35.54
N THR A 161 37.23 -7.13 36.21
CA THR A 161 36.47 -5.87 36.10
C THR A 161 36.77 -5.20 34.75
N ALA A 162 36.25 -5.76 33.66
CA ALA A 162 36.24 -5.12 32.35
C ALA A 162 34.98 -4.25 32.25
N SER A 163 35.14 -2.92 32.21
CA SER A 163 34.06 -2.03 31.80
C SER A 163 33.75 -2.33 30.32
N PRO A 164 32.53 -2.73 29.95
CA PRO A 164 32.22 -2.97 28.55
C PRO A 164 32.18 -1.64 27.80
N ALA A 165 32.86 -1.58 26.65
CA ALA A 165 32.57 -0.54 25.68
C ALA A 165 31.16 -0.79 25.11
N PRO A 166 30.24 0.18 25.10
CA PRO A 166 28.91 0.00 24.55
C PRO A 166 28.98 0.13 23.01
N SER A 167 29.58 -0.86 22.35
CA SER A 167 29.71 -0.94 20.90
C SER A 167 28.79 -1.98 20.25
N SER A 168 27.72 -2.38 20.94
CA SER A 168 26.62 -3.14 20.35
C SER A 168 25.57 -2.20 19.77
N SER A 169 25.08 -2.50 18.57
CA SER A 169 23.93 -1.83 17.93
C SER A 169 22.62 -2.00 18.71
N LEU A 170 22.66 -2.84 19.75
CA LEU A 170 21.53 -3.34 20.49
C LEU A 170 21.70 -3.14 21.99
N THR A 171 20.57 -3.02 22.68
CA THR A 171 20.45 -3.08 24.14
C THR A 171 19.78 -4.41 24.52
N ASP A 172 20.25 -5.03 25.60
CA ASP A 172 19.72 -6.30 26.13
C ASP A 172 19.74 -7.49 25.14
N GLY A 173 20.41 -7.33 23.99
CA GLY A 173 20.44 -8.32 22.90
C GLY A 173 19.12 -8.46 22.12
N ILE A 174 18.12 -7.61 22.37
CA ILE A 174 16.77 -7.73 21.75
C ILE A 174 16.17 -6.40 21.29
N PHE A 175 16.69 -5.26 21.78
CA PHE A 175 16.22 -3.94 21.39
C PHE A 175 17.29 -3.22 20.57
N TRP A 176 16.89 -2.39 19.62
CA TRP A 176 17.79 -1.37 19.07
C TRP A 176 18.35 -0.49 20.21
N ASN A 177 19.58 0.02 20.06
CA ASN A 177 20.11 0.99 21.02
C ASN A 177 19.48 2.38 20.82
N ASN A 178 19.53 3.22 21.86
CA ASN A 178 18.92 4.54 21.83
C ASN A 178 19.45 5.40 20.66
N ALA A 179 20.74 5.27 20.29
CA ALA A 179 21.30 6.04 19.19
C ALA A 179 20.68 5.69 17.82
N VAL A 180 20.23 4.45 17.62
CA VAL A 180 19.39 4.08 16.47
C VAL A 180 18.01 4.72 16.62
N GLU A 181 17.27 4.43 17.70
CA GLU A 181 15.87 4.85 17.84
C GLU A 181 15.70 6.39 17.84
N ASP A 182 16.59 7.12 18.51
CA ASP A 182 16.61 8.60 18.59
C ASP A 182 16.96 9.27 17.24
N SER A 183 17.44 8.51 16.25
CA SER A 183 17.80 9.05 14.93
C SER A 183 17.09 8.42 13.75
N LEU A 184 16.07 7.59 14.00
CA LEU A 184 15.09 7.22 13.00
C LEU A 184 14.34 8.47 12.49
N PRO A 185 13.83 8.44 11.25
CA PRO A 185 12.95 9.50 10.75
C PRO A 185 11.76 9.69 11.71
N PRO A 186 11.42 10.93 12.12
CA PRO A 186 10.45 11.18 13.20
C PRO A 186 9.00 10.80 12.84
N GLY A 187 8.74 10.56 11.55
CA GLY A 187 7.44 10.28 11.00
C GLY A 187 6.46 11.44 11.18
N PHE A 188 5.18 11.13 11.05
CA PHE A 188 4.11 12.11 11.23
C PHE A 188 3.82 12.33 12.71
N ASN A 189 4.17 13.50 13.25
CA ASN A 189 3.96 13.84 14.66
C ASN A 189 2.47 14.13 14.96
N ASP A 190 2.09 14.19 16.24
CA ASP A 190 0.69 14.34 16.65
C ASP A 190 0.11 15.73 16.32
N GLU A 191 0.96 16.76 16.24
CA GLU A 191 0.60 18.12 15.83
C GLU A 191 0.19 18.18 14.36
N ALA A 192 0.98 17.56 13.46
CA ALA A 192 0.65 17.46 12.03
C ALA A 192 -0.60 16.61 11.78
N VAL A 193 -0.89 15.62 12.64
CA VAL A 193 -2.14 14.86 12.61
C VAL A 193 -3.32 15.71 13.05
N ALA A 194 -3.22 16.45 14.16
CA ALA A 194 -4.27 17.34 14.63
C ALA A 194 -4.59 18.44 13.60
N ALA A 195 -3.56 19.08 13.05
CA ALA A 195 -3.69 20.07 11.98
C ALA A 195 -4.34 19.49 10.71
N TRP A 196 -4.04 18.24 10.35
CA TRP A 196 -4.71 17.57 9.23
C TRP A 196 -6.20 17.32 9.50
N HIS A 197 -6.56 16.90 10.71
CA HIS A 197 -7.96 16.67 11.08
C HIS A 197 -8.76 17.99 11.05
N GLU A 198 -8.21 19.05 11.63
CA GLU A 198 -8.81 20.38 11.62
C GLU A 198 -8.95 20.91 10.18
N PHE A 199 -7.91 20.78 9.35
CA PHE A 199 -7.93 21.14 7.94
C PHE A 199 -9.01 20.38 7.15
N CYS A 200 -9.10 19.06 7.30
CA CYS A 200 -10.14 18.25 6.64
C CYS A 200 -11.57 18.63 7.02
N GLN A 201 -11.79 19.24 8.18
CA GLN A 201 -13.12 19.69 8.63
C GLN A 201 -13.48 21.10 8.15
N HIS A 202 -12.49 21.94 7.81
CA HIS A 202 -12.67 23.38 7.57
C HIS A 202 -12.17 23.85 6.19
N SER A 203 -12.01 22.94 5.22
CA SER A 203 -11.61 23.31 3.86
C SER A 203 -12.46 22.62 2.79
N ALA A 204 -12.80 23.36 1.73
CA ALA A 204 -13.62 22.87 0.63
C ALA A 204 -12.80 22.09 -0.41
N PHE A 205 -13.44 21.15 -1.09
CA PHE A 205 -12.88 20.46 -2.26
C PHE A 205 -13.17 21.26 -3.53
N ILE A 206 -12.14 21.45 -4.37
CA ILE A 206 -12.27 22.08 -5.70
C ILE A 206 -12.10 21.08 -6.84
N LYS A 207 -11.51 19.90 -6.57
CA LYS A 207 -11.33 18.84 -7.56
C LYS A 207 -11.43 17.46 -6.91
N VAL A 208 -12.05 16.54 -7.64
CA VAL A 208 -12.10 15.09 -7.38
C VAL A 208 -11.71 14.44 -8.71
N GLU A 209 -10.65 13.64 -8.73
CA GLU A 209 -10.16 12.98 -9.95
C GLU A 209 -9.68 11.55 -9.68
N GLU A 210 -9.53 10.75 -10.73
CA GLU A 210 -9.03 9.38 -10.62
C GLU A 210 -7.59 9.36 -10.12
N GLY A 211 -7.28 8.40 -9.25
CA GLY A 211 -5.96 8.28 -8.62
C GLY A 211 -6.02 7.45 -7.35
N CYS A 212 -4.85 7.30 -6.71
CA CYS A 212 -4.70 6.55 -5.46
C CYS A 212 -5.13 5.07 -5.57
N GLY A 213 -4.79 4.42 -6.69
CA GLY A 213 -5.00 2.98 -6.90
C GLY A 213 -6.35 2.65 -7.52
N ARG A 214 -7.25 2.02 -6.74
CA ARG A 214 -8.46 1.37 -7.26
C ARG A 214 -9.45 2.34 -7.93
N MET A 215 -10.23 1.83 -8.89
CA MET A 215 -11.22 2.57 -9.70
C MET A 215 -12.19 3.48 -8.93
N GLN A 216 -12.50 3.22 -7.65
CA GLN A 216 -13.36 4.08 -6.81
C GLN A 216 -12.60 5.03 -5.87
N ASN A 217 -11.28 4.88 -5.69
CA ASN A 217 -10.46 5.84 -4.97
C ASN A 217 -10.33 7.13 -5.81
N ARG A 218 -10.21 8.27 -5.14
CA ARG A 218 -10.04 9.56 -5.81
C ARG A 218 -8.91 10.35 -5.17
N LEU A 219 -8.17 11.05 -6.01
CA LEU A 219 -7.33 12.16 -5.58
C LEU A 219 -8.25 13.38 -5.39
N LEU A 220 -8.27 13.91 -4.17
CA LEU A 220 -8.98 15.14 -3.83
C LEU A 220 -8.00 16.30 -3.79
N THR A 221 -8.39 17.43 -4.35
CA THR A 221 -7.66 18.70 -4.20
C THR A 221 -8.54 19.70 -3.47
N PHE A 222 -8.04 20.19 -2.35
CA PHE A 222 -8.66 21.24 -1.54
C PHE A 222 -8.43 22.63 -2.16
N GLU A 223 -9.20 23.63 -1.73
CA GLU A 223 -9.15 25.00 -2.24
C GLU A 223 -7.76 25.68 -2.20
N ASN A 224 -6.90 25.29 -1.26
CA ASN A 224 -5.53 25.78 -1.14
C ASN A 224 -4.49 24.99 -1.98
N GLY A 225 -4.94 24.05 -2.81
CA GLY A 225 -4.09 23.17 -3.62
C GLY A 225 -3.56 21.92 -2.89
N THR A 226 -3.78 21.77 -1.58
CA THR A 226 -3.40 20.56 -0.84
C THR A 226 -4.15 19.35 -1.37
N GLN A 227 -3.50 18.19 -1.42
CA GLN A 227 -4.10 16.97 -1.94
C GLN A 227 -4.28 15.87 -0.89
N SER A 228 -5.27 15.00 -1.11
CA SER A 228 -5.53 13.80 -0.30
C SER A 228 -5.89 12.62 -1.18
N CYS A 229 -5.33 11.45 -0.85
CA CYS A 229 -5.91 10.19 -1.30
C CYS A 229 -7.15 9.88 -0.48
N CYS A 230 -8.31 9.90 -1.15
CA CYS A 230 -9.59 9.59 -0.55
C CYS A 230 -10.05 8.19 -0.97
N ARG A 231 -10.26 7.33 0.02
CA ARG A 231 -10.73 5.95 -0.19
C ARG A 231 -12.21 5.83 0.05
N TYR A 232 -12.86 5.21 -0.94
CA TYR A 232 -14.26 4.87 -0.94
C TYR A 232 -14.40 3.36 -1.12
N ARG A 233 -15.17 2.71 -0.26
CA ARG A 233 -15.47 1.27 -0.33
C ARG A 233 -16.94 1.02 -0.03
N GLN A 234 -17.53 0.05 -0.71
CA GLN A 234 -18.87 -0.45 -0.43
C GLN A 234 -18.90 -1.31 0.86
N ASN A 235 -17.84 -2.06 1.15
CA ASN A 235 -17.67 -2.71 2.45
C ASN A 235 -17.17 -1.69 3.49
N PHE A 236 -17.78 -1.69 4.68
CA PHE A 236 -17.30 -0.90 5.82
C PHE A 236 -16.05 -1.50 6.48
N ASP A 237 -15.82 -2.81 6.39
CA ASP A 237 -14.66 -3.49 7.03
C ASP A 237 -13.33 -2.88 6.58
N GLN A 238 -13.23 -2.48 5.32
CA GLN A 238 -12.03 -1.89 4.73
C GLN A 238 -11.83 -0.41 5.15
N ILE A 239 -12.92 0.37 5.19
CA ILE A 239 -12.93 1.73 5.76
C ILE A 239 -12.48 1.71 7.23
N GLN A 240 -13.02 0.75 7.99
CA GLN A 240 -12.65 0.50 9.37
C GLN A 240 -11.20 -0.01 9.50
N GLY A 241 -10.76 -0.89 8.60
CA GLY A 241 -9.39 -1.38 8.51
C GLY A 241 -8.37 -0.24 8.41
N GLU A 242 -8.58 0.71 7.50
CA GLU A 242 -7.69 1.85 7.35
C GLU A 242 -7.68 2.76 8.60
N ILE A 243 -8.84 3.24 9.04
CA ILE A 243 -8.90 4.23 10.13
C ILE A 243 -8.48 3.64 11.48
N PHE A 244 -8.82 2.37 11.76
CA PHE A 244 -8.39 1.71 12.99
C PHE A 244 -6.91 1.31 12.95
N SER A 245 -6.35 1.00 11.77
CA SER A 245 -4.90 0.80 11.61
C SER A 245 -4.14 2.11 11.87
N PHE A 246 -4.63 3.24 11.34
CA PHE A 246 -4.10 4.56 11.65
C PHE A 246 -4.10 4.83 13.17
N LEU A 247 -5.24 4.65 13.85
CA LEU A 247 -5.35 4.87 15.30
C LEU A 247 -4.45 3.91 16.11
N LEU A 248 -4.38 2.64 15.73
CA LEU A 248 -3.50 1.65 16.35
C LEU A 248 -2.03 2.05 16.22
N SER A 249 -1.61 2.61 15.08
CA SER A 249 -0.24 3.08 14.90
C SER A 249 0.13 4.18 15.90
N ARG A 250 -0.79 5.13 16.18
CA ARG A 250 -0.59 6.17 17.20
C ARG A 250 -0.43 5.58 18.59
N GLU A 251 -1.32 4.65 18.95
CA GLU A 251 -1.25 3.93 20.22
C GLU A 251 0.09 3.19 20.35
N LEU A 252 0.56 2.50 19.31
CA LEU A 252 1.87 1.81 19.31
C LEU A 252 3.08 2.77 19.25
N GLY A 253 2.91 4.01 18.79
CA GLY A 253 3.99 4.97 18.57
C GLY A 253 4.67 4.84 17.20
N ILE A 254 4.10 4.03 16.31
CA ILE A 254 4.51 3.88 14.92
C ILE A 254 4.00 5.12 14.16
N ARG A 255 4.91 5.98 13.70
CA ARG A 255 4.58 7.26 13.05
C ARG A 255 4.72 7.23 11.52
N ASN A 256 4.72 6.02 10.96
CA ASN A 256 4.93 5.73 9.54
C ASN A 256 3.66 5.85 8.68
N LEU A 257 2.47 5.94 9.29
CA LEU A 257 1.20 6.14 8.58
C LEU A 257 0.94 7.65 8.42
N PRO A 258 0.63 8.14 7.19
CA PRO A 258 0.32 9.56 6.98
C PRO A 258 -0.93 10.02 7.76
N PRO A 259 -1.06 11.32 8.05
CA PRO A 259 -2.25 11.89 8.66
C PRO A 259 -3.52 11.47 7.91
N THR A 260 -4.50 10.94 8.63
CA THR A 260 -5.66 10.27 8.05
C THR A 260 -6.94 10.65 8.80
N SER A 261 -7.86 11.27 8.08
CA SER A 261 -9.15 11.75 8.58
C SER A 261 -10.29 10.92 8.00
N MET A 262 -11.47 10.93 8.62
CA MET A 262 -12.69 10.31 8.07
C MET A 262 -13.79 11.38 7.92
N LEU A 263 -14.45 11.40 6.77
CA LEU A 263 -15.56 12.31 6.45
C LEU A 263 -16.75 11.52 5.90
N LEU A 264 -17.92 12.14 5.84
CA LEU A 264 -19.08 11.65 5.08
C LEU A 264 -19.12 12.34 3.72
N VAL A 265 -19.55 11.61 2.69
CA VAL A 265 -19.85 12.18 1.37
C VAL A 265 -21.19 12.90 1.43
N GLU A 266 -21.18 14.23 1.43
CA GLU A 266 -22.38 15.06 1.60
C GLU A 266 -22.49 16.08 0.46
N PRO A 267 -22.95 15.69 -0.76
CA PRO A 267 -22.85 16.52 -1.96
C PRO A 267 -23.71 17.81 -1.95
N ALA A 268 -24.57 17.97 -0.95
CA ALA A 268 -25.33 19.18 -0.69
C ALA A 268 -24.58 20.19 0.21
N GLU A 269 -23.61 19.72 1.00
CA GLU A 269 -22.85 20.56 1.93
C GLU A 269 -21.77 21.39 1.23
N TRP A 270 -21.46 22.54 1.83
CA TRP A 270 -20.55 23.54 1.25
C TRP A 270 -19.21 22.94 0.83
N GLN A 271 -18.64 22.05 1.65
CA GLN A 271 -17.35 21.40 1.44
C GLN A 271 -17.29 20.56 0.14
N TRP A 272 -18.39 19.92 -0.24
CA TRP A 272 -18.48 19.04 -1.42
C TRP A 272 -19.20 19.70 -2.62
N SER A 273 -19.90 20.81 -2.39
CA SER A 273 -20.81 21.43 -3.35
C SER A 273 -20.19 21.70 -4.73
N ALA A 274 -18.94 22.17 -4.77
CA ALA A 274 -18.21 22.48 -6.00
C ALA A 274 -17.78 21.25 -6.81
N VAL A 275 -17.75 20.06 -6.21
CA VAL A 275 -17.28 18.81 -6.84
C VAL A 275 -18.39 17.76 -7.04
N ARG A 276 -19.67 18.15 -6.85
CA ARG A 276 -20.83 17.26 -6.94
C ARG A 276 -20.92 16.48 -8.26
N ALA A 277 -20.54 17.09 -9.39
CA ALA A 277 -20.56 16.41 -10.69
C ALA A 277 -19.52 15.27 -10.75
N GLN A 278 -18.33 15.50 -10.20
CA GLN A 278 -17.25 14.53 -10.12
C GLN A 278 -17.57 13.39 -9.13
N LEU A 279 -18.27 13.68 -8.03
CA LEU A 279 -18.79 12.66 -7.11
C LEU A 279 -19.81 11.73 -7.79
N ASN A 280 -20.70 12.30 -8.61
CA ASN A 280 -21.65 11.51 -9.42
C ASN A 280 -20.92 10.63 -10.45
N LEU A 281 -19.89 11.16 -11.13
CA LEU A 281 -19.05 10.40 -12.06
C LEU A 281 -18.26 9.28 -11.34
N ALA A 282 -17.82 9.52 -10.10
CA ALA A 282 -17.20 8.51 -9.24
C ALA A 282 -18.20 7.48 -8.69
N GLN A 283 -19.50 7.66 -8.91
CA GLN A 283 -20.60 6.84 -8.38
C GLN A 283 -20.56 6.71 -6.84
N TRP A 284 -20.11 7.76 -6.16
CA TRP A 284 -20.07 7.78 -4.70
C TRP A 284 -21.47 8.05 -4.12
N ALA A 285 -21.91 7.18 -3.22
CA ALA A 285 -23.17 7.35 -2.52
C ALA A 285 -23.08 8.46 -1.46
N GLU A 286 -24.16 9.23 -1.33
CA GLU A 286 -24.35 10.20 -0.25
C GLU A 286 -24.44 9.50 1.12
N GLN A 287 -24.01 10.19 2.18
CA GLN A 287 -23.88 9.66 3.55
C GLN A 287 -22.94 8.44 3.69
N ARG A 288 -22.10 8.17 2.67
CA ARG A 288 -21.05 7.13 2.76
C ARG A 288 -19.82 7.69 3.48
N PRO A 289 -19.23 6.97 4.45
CA PRO A 289 -17.94 7.36 5.01
C PRO A 289 -16.81 7.10 4.01
N VAL A 290 -15.87 8.04 3.96
CA VAL A 290 -14.65 7.99 3.18
C VAL A 290 -13.44 8.36 4.05
N VAL A 291 -12.28 7.80 3.72
CA VAL A 291 -11.04 8.02 4.48
C VAL A 291 -10.08 8.88 3.66
N LEU A 292 -9.67 10.01 4.22
CA LEU A 292 -8.80 11.01 3.62
C LEU A 292 -7.39 10.93 4.22
N THR A 293 -6.51 10.19 3.56
CA THR A 293 -5.08 10.16 3.86
C THR A 293 -4.39 11.32 3.15
N LYS A 294 -3.55 12.11 3.84
CA LYS A 294 -2.81 13.22 3.23
C LYS A 294 -1.92 12.70 2.10
N PHE A 295 -2.04 13.28 0.90
CA PHE A 295 -1.22 12.87 -0.25
C PHE A 295 0.26 13.11 0.03
N GLN A 296 1.11 12.19 -0.41
CA GLN A 296 2.56 12.25 -0.26
C GLN A 296 3.16 12.20 -1.67
N GLU A 297 3.95 13.21 -2.01
CA GLU A 297 4.56 13.34 -3.33
C GLU A 297 5.94 12.64 -3.38
N HIS A 298 6.44 12.37 -4.58
CA HIS A 298 7.84 11.95 -4.83
C HIS A 298 8.30 10.68 -4.06
N LEU A 299 7.37 9.76 -3.78
CA LEU A 299 7.69 8.52 -3.09
C LEU A 299 8.34 7.47 -4.00
N GLU A 300 9.30 6.74 -3.45
CA GLU A 300 9.95 5.59 -4.06
C GLU A 300 9.29 4.27 -3.61
N GLN A 301 9.43 3.22 -4.42
CA GLN A 301 9.04 1.86 -4.03
C GLN A 301 9.96 1.32 -2.93
N ALA A 302 9.38 0.73 -1.88
CA ALA A 302 10.15 0.07 -0.83
C ALA A 302 10.35 -1.42 -1.14
N TYR A 303 11.61 -1.88 -1.11
CA TYR A 303 11.98 -3.27 -1.36
C TYR A 303 12.18 -4.02 -0.05
N ILE A 304 11.81 -5.30 -0.01
CA ILE A 304 12.05 -6.15 1.16
C ILE A 304 13.57 -6.23 1.42
N PRO A 305 14.07 -6.05 2.65
CA PRO A 305 15.50 -6.17 2.95
C PRO A 305 16.02 -7.57 2.68
N GLU A 306 17.25 -7.69 2.17
CA GLU A 306 17.88 -8.98 1.84
C GLU A 306 17.79 -10.04 2.96
N PRO A 307 18.04 -9.73 4.27
CA PRO A 307 17.89 -10.71 5.35
C PRO A 307 16.47 -11.27 5.54
N LEU A 308 15.46 -10.60 4.97
CA LEU A 308 14.04 -10.96 5.03
C LEU A 308 13.52 -11.58 3.71
N ARG A 309 14.36 -11.75 2.68
CA ARG A 309 13.99 -12.43 1.42
C ARG A 309 14.27 -13.92 1.44
N THR A 310 15.36 -14.34 2.09
CA THR A 310 15.87 -15.72 2.05
C THR A 310 14.96 -16.71 2.75
N THR A 311 15.15 -18.01 2.51
CA THR A 311 14.38 -19.07 3.19
C THR A 311 14.56 -19.01 4.70
N GLU A 312 15.79 -18.75 5.16
CA GLU A 312 16.21 -18.66 6.56
C GLU A 312 15.81 -17.35 7.24
N ARG A 313 15.26 -16.38 6.47
CA ARG A 313 14.51 -15.19 6.85
C ARG A 313 14.72 -14.75 8.32
N ARG A 314 15.68 -13.85 8.55
CA ARG A 314 16.16 -13.54 9.90
C ARG A 314 16.67 -12.10 10.06
N LEU A 315 16.15 -11.41 11.06
CA LEU A 315 16.67 -10.15 11.60
C LEU A 315 17.11 -10.40 13.05
N HIS A 316 18.24 -11.09 13.19
CA HIS A 316 18.80 -11.49 14.48
C HIS A 316 20.02 -10.66 14.87
N PRO A 317 20.26 -10.47 16.18
CA PRO A 317 21.45 -9.76 16.70
C PRO A 317 22.76 -10.20 16.06
N THR A 318 22.99 -11.52 16.03
CA THR A 318 24.22 -12.11 15.52
C THR A 318 24.44 -11.84 14.04
N ASP A 319 23.37 -11.65 13.26
CA ASP A 319 23.49 -11.39 11.83
C ASP A 319 23.81 -9.92 11.53
N LEU A 320 23.40 -9.00 12.40
CA LEU A 320 23.84 -7.61 12.35
C LEU A 320 25.35 -7.50 12.64
N ASP A 321 25.83 -8.25 13.63
CA ASP A 321 27.24 -8.31 13.99
C ASP A 321 28.09 -9.02 12.91
N LEU A 322 27.62 -10.16 12.38
CA LEU A 322 28.31 -10.94 11.34
C LEU A 322 28.31 -10.26 9.96
N ALA A 323 27.27 -9.51 9.61
CA ALA A 323 27.24 -8.69 8.40
C ALA A 323 28.16 -7.46 8.48
N GLY A 324 28.83 -7.22 9.62
CA GLY A 324 29.71 -6.07 9.80
C GLY A 324 28.95 -4.74 9.81
N LEU A 325 27.65 -4.73 10.13
CA LEU A 325 26.80 -3.53 10.16
C LEU A 325 27.13 -2.64 11.35
N LYS A 326 28.34 -2.05 11.33
CA LYS A 326 28.73 -0.99 12.26
C LYS A 326 27.79 0.20 12.06
N LEU A 327 27.12 0.63 13.13
CA LEU A 327 26.11 1.70 13.15
C LEU A 327 26.48 2.93 12.32
N HIS A 328 27.76 3.32 12.37
CA HIS A 328 28.26 4.53 11.72
C HIS A 328 28.52 4.36 10.22
N GLU A 329 28.86 3.15 9.77
CA GLU A 329 29.18 2.84 8.37
C GLU A 329 27.92 2.47 7.58
N HIS A 330 26.95 1.80 8.21
CA HIS A 330 25.73 1.26 7.57
C HIS A 330 24.42 1.87 8.07
N ARG A 331 24.46 3.14 8.51
CA ARG A 331 23.37 3.80 9.23
C ARG A 331 22.00 3.70 8.55
N GLN A 332 21.92 3.95 7.24
CA GLN A 332 20.66 3.92 6.49
C GLN A 332 20.02 2.53 6.50
N GLN A 333 20.82 1.47 6.32
CA GLN A 333 20.35 0.08 6.34
C GLN A 333 19.84 -0.31 7.74
N VAL A 334 20.53 0.13 8.80
CA VAL A 334 20.08 -0.08 10.19
C VAL A 334 18.76 0.64 10.47
N HIS A 335 18.60 1.87 10.00
CA HIS A 335 17.36 2.64 10.15
C HIS A 335 16.20 2.02 9.37
N GLU A 336 16.46 1.47 8.19
CA GLU A 336 15.49 0.73 7.40
C GLU A 336 15.05 -0.55 8.10
N LEU A 337 16.00 -1.41 8.53
CA LEU A 337 15.70 -2.64 9.28
C LEU A 337 14.90 -2.39 10.56
N ALA A 338 15.17 -1.29 11.28
CA ALA A 338 14.37 -0.91 12.43
C ALA A 338 12.92 -0.55 12.07
N GLN A 339 12.69 0.15 10.96
CA GLN A 339 11.33 0.44 10.47
C GLN A 339 10.62 -0.81 9.94
N TRP A 340 11.34 -1.74 9.32
CA TRP A 340 10.81 -3.06 8.94
C TRP A 340 10.41 -3.90 10.16
N SER A 341 11.14 -3.81 11.28
CA SER A 341 10.75 -4.48 12.54
C SER A 341 9.43 -3.93 13.10
N ASP A 342 9.19 -2.62 13.01
CA ASP A 342 7.88 -2.01 13.34
C ASP A 342 6.79 -2.47 12.37
N LEU A 343 7.07 -2.48 11.07
CA LEU A 343 6.10 -2.88 10.04
C LEU A 343 5.60 -4.31 10.24
N ILE A 344 6.51 -5.26 10.43
CA ILE A 344 6.15 -6.67 10.60
C ILE A 344 5.32 -6.89 11.87
N VAL A 345 5.68 -6.22 12.98
CA VAL A 345 4.87 -6.25 14.22
C VAL A 345 3.49 -5.62 13.99
N PHE A 346 3.42 -4.52 13.24
CA PHE A 346 2.17 -3.84 12.90
C PHE A 346 1.26 -4.68 12.00
N ASP A 347 1.80 -5.28 10.93
CA ASP A 347 1.07 -6.15 10.00
C ASP A 347 0.61 -7.43 10.71
N TYR A 348 1.41 -7.99 11.62
CA TYR A 348 0.99 -9.12 12.48
C TYR A 348 -0.18 -8.73 13.40
N LEU A 349 -0.09 -7.58 14.08
CA LEU A 349 -1.14 -7.09 14.99
C LEU A 349 -2.41 -6.63 14.27
N THR A 350 -2.33 -6.32 12.97
CA THR A 350 -3.48 -5.97 12.13
C THR A 350 -3.95 -7.11 11.25
N ALA A 351 -3.23 -8.24 11.16
CA ALA A 351 -3.44 -9.24 10.11
C ALA A 351 -3.48 -8.64 8.69
N ASN A 352 -2.67 -7.60 8.42
CA ASN A 352 -2.63 -6.95 7.11
C ASN A 352 -1.88 -7.81 6.09
N LEU A 353 -2.65 -8.45 5.21
CA LEU A 353 -2.14 -9.34 4.17
C LEU A 353 -1.50 -8.61 2.98
N ASP A 354 -1.83 -7.34 2.73
CA ASP A 354 -1.58 -6.67 1.45
C ASP A 354 -0.23 -5.91 1.39
N ARG A 355 0.81 -6.57 1.91
CA ARG A 355 2.22 -6.14 1.94
C ARG A 355 3.15 -7.36 1.80
N ILE A 356 4.13 -7.54 2.71
CA ILE A 356 5.09 -8.66 2.69
C ILE A 356 4.41 -10.04 2.75
N VAL A 357 3.24 -10.17 3.38
CA VAL A 357 2.45 -11.41 3.36
C VAL A 357 1.94 -11.73 1.96
N ASN A 358 1.57 -10.74 1.15
CA ASN A 358 1.23 -10.93 -0.25
C ASN A 358 2.45 -11.35 -1.08
N ASN A 359 3.63 -10.77 -0.85
CA ASN A 359 4.88 -11.23 -1.50
C ASN A 359 5.18 -12.70 -1.16
N LEU A 360 5.08 -13.10 0.12
CA LEU A 360 5.27 -14.49 0.55
C LEU A 360 4.23 -15.46 0.00
N TYR A 361 2.93 -15.09 0.03
CA TYR A 361 1.85 -15.92 -0.48
C TYR A 361 2.02 -16.18 -1.99
N ASN A 362 2.41 -15.17 -2.77
CA ASN A 362 2.65 -15.33 -4.20
C ASN A 362 4.00 -16.00 -4.53
N GLN A 363 4.93 -16.11 -3.56
CA GLN A 363 6.24 -16.75 -3.78
C GLN A 363 6.10 -18.22 -4.20
N GLN A 364 5.00 -18.89 -3.83
CA GLN A 364 4.71 -20.28 -4.22
C GLN A 364 4.51 -20.46 -5.74
N TRP A 365 4.16 -19.40 -6.46
CA TRP A 365 3.97 -19.41 -7.93
C TRP A 365 5.07 -18.67 -8.68
N ASN A 366 5.72 -17.68 -8.05
CA ASN A 366 6.85 -16.95 -8.61
C ASN A 366 7.95 -16.80 -7.54
N PRO A 367 9.06 -17.56 -7.63
CA PRO A 367 10.15 -17.51 -6.63
C PRO A 367 10.75 -16.12 -6.41
N SER A 368 10.71 -15.24 -7.42
CA SER A 368 11.24 -13.86 -7.37
C SER A 368 10.28 -12.84 -6.75
N MET A 369 9.12 -13.24 -6.21
CA MET A 369 8.19 -12.29 -5.53
C MET A 369 8.80 -11.56 -4.33
N MET A 370 9.85 -12.10 -3.71
CA MET A 370 10.56 -11.44 -2.61
C MET A 370 11.57 -10.39 -3.07
N ASP A 371 11.95 -10.37 -4.36
CA ASP A 371 12.79 -9.32 -4.95
C ASP A 371 11.97 -8.15 -5.51
N ALA A 372 10.65 -8.34 -5.66
CA ALA A 372 9.73 -7.26 -6.00
C ALA A 372 9.55 -6.28 -4.81
N PRO A 373 9.12 -5.03 -5.07
CA PRO A 373 8.65 -4.13 -4.03
C PRO A 373 7.59 -4.77 -3.12
N ALA A 374 7.55 -4.36 -1.86
CA ALA A 374 6.41 -4.68 -1.01
C ALA A 374 5.22 -3.81 -1.39
N HIS A 375 4.08 -4.44 -1.64
CA HIS A 375 2.86 -3.70 -2.00
C HIS A 375 2.44 -2.74 -0.88
N ASN A 376 1.82 -1.62 -1.27
CA ASN A 376 1.39 -0.53 -0.38
C ASN A 376 2.47 0.07 0.55
N LEU A 377 3.74 -0.25 0.35
CA LEU A 377 4.87 0.28 1.11
C LEU A 377 5.74 1.16 0.21
N ALA A 378 6.02 2.37 0.69
CA ALA A 378 6.81 3.33 -0.04
C ALA A 378 7.90 3.93 0.86
N ARG A 379 8.89 4.58 0.25
CA ARG A 379 9.99 5.26 0.92
C ARG A 379 10.00 6.73 0.51
N ASP A 380 10.10 7.63 1.47
CA ASP A 380 10.46 9.02 1.20
C ASP A 380 11.98 9.10 0.95
N PRO A 381 12.45 9.49 -0.25
CA PRO A 381 13.87 9.57 -0.56
C PRO A 381 14.61 10.63 0.26
N ALA A 382 13.95 11.70 0.69
CA ALA A 382 14.57 12.81 1.40
C ALA A 382 14.84 12.48 2.88
N THR A 383 13.97 11.69 3.52
CA THR A 383 14.11 11.34 4.94
C THR A 383 14.51 9.88 5.18
N GLY A 384 14.26 8.97 4.24
CA GLY A 384 14.36 7.52 4.45
C GLY A 384 13.24 6.94 5.32
N LEU A 385 12.15 7.69 5.53
CA LEU A 385 10.94 7.19 6.19
C LEU A 385 10.23 6.16 5.30
N LEU A 386 9.97 4.97 5.84
CA LEU A 386 9.03 4.04 5.24
C LEU A 386 7.59 4.51 5.53
N ILE A 387 6.77 4.63 4.50
CA ILE A 387 5.40 5.14 4.58
C ILE A 387 4.42 4.00 4.36
N PHE A 388 3.54 3.80 5.33
CA PHE A 388 2.62 2.67 5.40
C PHE A 388 1.27 3.07 4.78
N LEU A 389 1.15 2.88 3.46
CA LEU A 389 -0.06 3.16 2.67
C LEU A 389 -1.02 1.96 2.65
N ASP A 390 -2.24 2.14 2.15
CA ASP A 390 -3.31 1.14 2.02
C ASP A 390 -3.40 0.01 3.08
N ASN A 391 -3.78 0.38 4.30
CA ASN A 391 -3.98 -0.54 5.43
C ASN A 391 -5.43 -1.09 5.51
N GLU A 392 -6.22 -0.94 4.45
CA GLU A 392 -7.64 -1.34 4.41
C GLU A 392 -7.84 -2.86 4.47
N SER A 393 -6.83 -3.62 4.06
CA SER A 393 -6.79 -5.08 4.11
C SER A 393 -6.48 -5.61 5.51
N GLY A 394 -6.19 -4.73 6.48
CA GLY A 394 -6.01 -5.06 7.89
C GLY A 394 -7.31 -5.13 8.69
N LEU A 395 -7.13 -5.46 9.97
CA LEU A 395 -8.12 -5.58 11.04
C LEU A 395 -9.34 -6.42 10.62
N LEU A 396 -10.53 -5.83 10.45
CA LEU A 396 -11.76 -6.60 10.20
C LEU A 396 -11.65 -7.45 8.92
N HIS A 397 -11.01 -6.92 7.87
CA HIS A 397 -10.82 -7.67 6.64
C HIS A 397 -9.77 -8.78 6.81
N GLY A 398 -8.62 -8.45 7.40
CA GLY A 398 -7.51 -9.37 7.63
C GLY A 398 -7.86 -10.53 8.57
N TYR A 399 -8.47 -10.23 9.72
CA TYR A 399 -8.86 -11.24 10.71
C TYR A 399 -9.90 -12.23 10.19
N ARG A 400 -10.77 -11.83 9.25
CA ARG A 400 -11.72 -12.75 8.58
C ARG A 400 -11.01 -13.78 7.70
N LEU A 401 -9.78 -13.49 7.27
CA LEU A 401 -8.94 -14.36 6.44
C LEU A 401 -7.77 -14.97 7.23
N LEU A 402 -7.74 -14.83 8.56
CA LEU A 402 -6.60 -15.20 9.39
C LEU A 402 -6.19 -16.66 9.19
N ASP A 403 -7.14 -17.60 9.19
CA ASP A 403 -6.88 -19.04 9.00
C ASP A 403 -6.08 -19.36 7.72
N LYS A 404 -6.21 -18.53 6.67
CA LYS A 404 -5.47 -18.66 5.40
C LYS A 404 -4.08 -17.99 5.44
N TYR A 405 -3.91 -16.91 6.21
CA TYR A 405 -2.72 -16.05 6.16
C TYR A 405 -1.85 -16.04 7.44
N GLU A 406 -2.30 -16.64 8.55
CA GLU A 406 -1.60 -16.64 9.84
C GLU A 406 -0.19 -17.22 9.75
N THR A 407 0.01 -18.28 8.96
CA THR A 407 1.31 -18.93 8.77
C THR A 407 2.36 -17.99 8.19
N TYR A 408 1.99 -17.12 7.24
CA TYR A 408 2.88 -16.11 6.67
C TYR A 408 3.16 -14.97 7.65
N HIS A 409 2.15 -14.52 8.39
CA HIS A 409 2.33 -13.54 9.47
C HIS A 409 3.28 -14.06 10.55
N ARG A 410 3.12 -15.32 10.99
CA ARG A 410 4.03 -15.99 11.94
C ARG A 410 5.44 -16.14 11.36
N THR A 411 5.57 -16.59 10.12
CA THR A 411 6.88 -16.69 9.43
C THR A 411 7.65 -15.38 9.49
N MET A 412 6.98 -14.23 9.30
CA MET A 412 7.64 -12.92 9.41
C MET A 412 7.91 -12.48 10.85
N LEU A 413 7.01 -12.79 11.80
CA LEU A 413 7.23 -12.43 13.20
C LEU A 413 8.36 -13.26 13.84
N ASP A 414 8.40 -14.56 13.56
CA ASP A 414 9.42 -15.49 14.07
C ASP A 414 10.82 -15.21 13.49
N ALA A 415 10.88 -14.51 12.33
CA ALA A 415 12.11 -13.97 11.76
C ALA A 415 12.72 -12.80 12.56
N LEU A 416 11.98 -12.19 13.50
CA LEU A 416 12.44 -11.04 14.27
C LEU A 416 13.01 -11.44 15.64
N CYS A 417 14.29 -11.13 15.87
CA CYS A 417 14.87 -11.10 17.21
C CYS A 417 15.37 -9.71 17.65
N VAL A 418 15.07 -8.67 16.86
CA VAL A 418 15.39 -7.27 17.18
C VAL A 418 14.17 -6.39 16.98
N PHE A 419 13.86 -5.57 17.99
CA PHE A 419 12.66 -4.74 18.02
C PHE A 419 12.96 -3.31 18.49
N ARG A 420 12.06 -2.37 18.18
CA ARG A 420 12.06 -1.07 18.84
C ARG A 420 11.42 -1.13 20.21
N ARG A 421 12.13 -0.60 21.20
CA ARG A 421 11.75 -0.53 22.61
C ARG A 421 10.45 0.24 22.78
N GLN A 422 10.28 1.35 22.06
CA GLN A 422 9.06 2.16 22.11
C GLN A 422 7.82 1.37 21.69
N THR A 423 7.89 0.62 20.60
CA THR A 423 6.77 -0.16 20.03
C THR A 423 6.40 -1.31 20.96
N VAL A 424 7.37 -2.14 21.35
CA VAL A 424 7.12 -3.36 22.13
C VAL A 424 6.60 -3.04 23.54
N HIS A 425 7.11 -2.01 24.22
CA HIS A 425 6.63 -1.69 25.58
C HIS A 425 5.16 -1.26 25.65
N LYS A 426 4.59 -0.77 24.55
CA LYS A 426 3.17 -0.39 24.53
C LYS A 426 2.22 -1.59 24.35
N ILE A 427 2.66 -2.68 23.74
CA ILE A 427 1.83 -3.87 23.51
C ILE A 427 1.30 -4.48 24.83
N PRO A 428 2.14 -4.76 25.88
CA PRO A 428 1.65 -5.22 27.17
C PRO A 428 0.77 -4.22 27.91
N ALA A 429 0.98 -2.91 27.72
CA ALA A 429 0.15 -1.88 28.33
C ALA A 429 -1.28 -1.91 27.77
N THR A 430 -1.42 -2.09 26.45
CA THR A 430 -2.72 -2.27 25.78
C THR A 430 -3.40 -3.58 26.20
N ALA A 431 -2.64 -4.68 26.28
CA ALA A 431 -3.17 -5.98 26.71
C ALA A 431 -3.70 -5.96 28.16
N ARG A 432 -2.97 -5.34 29.10
CA ARG A 432 -3.38 -5.25 30.52
C ARG A 432 -4.59 -4.36 30.73
N ARG A 433 -4.75 -3.28 29.95
CA ARG A 433 -5.95 -2.40 30.01
C ARG A 433 -7.26 -3.15 29.69
N ARG A 434 -7.20 -4.25 28.91
CA ARG A 434 -8.35 -5.12 28.61
C ARG A 434 -8.71 -6.12 29.71
N GLN A 435 -7.85 -6.38 30.69
CA GLN A 435 -8.17 -7.27 31.83
C GLN A 435 -8.82 -6.53 33.02
N HIS A 436 -8.99 -5.21 32.90
CA HIS A 436 -9.57 -4.33 33.93
C HIS A 436 -10.78 -3.51 33.42
N ARG A 437 -11.37 -3.93 32.30
CA ARG A 437 -12.67 -3.49 31.79
C ARG A 437 -13.52 -4.72 31.48
#